data_AF-A0A3B4AEA7-F1
#
_entry.id   AF-A0A3B4AEA7-F1
#
_cell.length_a   1.000
_cell.length_b   1.000
_cell.length_c   1.000
_cell.angle_alpha   90.00
_cell.angle_beta   90.00
_cell.angle_gamma   90.00
#
_symmetry.space_group_name_H-M   'P 1'
#
loop_
_entity.id
_entity.type
_entity.pdbx_description
1 polymer ?
#
loop_
_entity_poly.entity_id
_entity_poly.type
_entity_poly.pdbx_seq_one_letter_code
_entity_poly.pdbx_strand_id
1 'polypeptide(L)'
;MMAMFRSIVSASSQLRRPQQPQPGPGPGPGPGLGPAPCSGSVVPVENIESQFSCPICLEVYHKPVSIANCAHFCAECLQPCLQVTSPLCPLCRVPFDPKKVERSSVVEKQLSSFKAPCRGCRKKVALVKMKSHIASCSKVQEQIANCPKFVPVLPTSQPIPNIPNRSTFVCPFCGTRNLDQQELVKHCMENHRNDPNKVCPVCSAMPWGDPTYKSSNFLQHLLHRHKFSYDTFDYSIDEESALQAALALSLAEN
;
A
#
# COMPACT_ATOMS: atom_id res chain seq x y z
N MET A 1 -13.29 0.85 -4.32
CA MET A 1 -13.60 -0.46 -3.71
C MET A 1 -12.33 -1.30 -3.75
N MET A 2 -11.47 -1.16 -2.74
CA MET A 2 -10.20 -1.90 -2.65
C MET A 2 -10.52 -3.30 -2.15
N ALA A 3 -10.58 -4.26 -3.06
CA ALA A 3 -10.72 -5.65 -2.70
C ALA A 3 -9.38 -6.14 -2.12
N MET A 4 -9.39 -6.41 -0.82
CA MET A 4 -8.36 -7.18 -0.13
C MET A 4 -8.46 -8.63 -0.63
N PHE A 5 -7.93 -8.90 -1.82
CA PHE A 5 -7.75 -10.26 -2.29
C PHE A 5 -6.63 -10.87 -1.44
N ARG A 6 -7.02 -11.64 -0.42
CA ARG A 6 -6.10 -12.56 0.26
C ARG A 6 -5.39 -13.37 -0.82
N SER A 7 -4.07 -13.45 -0.71
CA SER A 7 -3.19 -14.22 -1.58
C SER A 7 -3.85 -15.52 -2.05
N ILE A 8 -3.93 -15.72 -3.37
CA ILE A 8 -4.29 -17.00 -4.00
C ILE A 8 -3.12 -18.01 -3.87
N VAL A 9 -2.28 -17.83 -2.85
CA VAL A 9 -1.07 -18.55 -2.55
C VAL A 9 -1.16 -18.95 -1.09
N SER A 10 -1.29 -20.25 -0.83
CA SER A 10 -1.04 -20.83 0.47
C SER A 10 0.41 -20.52 0.87
N ALA A 11 0.60 -19.66 1.87
CA ALA A 11 1.72 -19.82 2.77
C ALA A 11 1.20 -20.67 3.93
N SER A 12 1.55 -21.96 3.91
CA SER A 12 1.34 -22.83 5.07
C SER A 12 2.14 -22.24 6.23
N SER A 13 1.42 -21.78 7.24
CA SER A 13 1.92 -21.46 8.57
C SER A 13 2.67 -22.65 9.17
N GLN A 14 3.90 -22.46 9.63
CA GLN A 14 4.24 -22.78 11.03
C GLN A 14 5.41 -21.93 11.54
N LEU A 15 5.13 -21.27 12.66
CA LEU A 15 6.09 -20.65 13.57
C LEU A 15 6.93 -21.72 14.31
N ARG A 16 8.06 -21.23 14.85
CA ARG A 16 8.96 -21.80 15.87
C ARG A 16 9.91 -22.90 15.43
N ARG A 17 11.21 -22.58 15.49
CA ARG A 17 12.24 -23.56 15.83
C ARG A 17 13.25 -22.95 16.82
N PRO A 18 13.60 -23.64 17.92
CA PRO A 18 14.58 -23.19 18.90
C PRO A 18 16.02 -23.26 18.37
N GLN A 19 16.90 -22.54 19.06
CA GLN A 19 18.33 -22.33 18.81
C GLN A 19 19.19 -23.59 19.01
N GLN A 20 20.44 -23.51 18.53
CA GLN A 20 21.66 -24.30 18.86
C GLN A 20 22.12 -25.37 17.83
N PRO A 21 23.42 -25.79 17.81
CA PRO A 21 24.64 -25.07 17.40
C PRO A 21 25.40 -25.75 16.21
N GLN A 22 26.45 -25.11 15.69
CA GLN A 22 27.32 -25.61 14.60
C GLN A 22 28.28 -26.76 14.99
N PRO A 23 28.73 -27.57 14.01
CA PRO A 23 30.15 -27.90 13.90
C PRO A 23 30.73 -27.84 12.45
N GLY A 24 32.06 -27.73 12.37
CA GLY A 24 32.89 -27.34 11.22
C GLY A 24 33.23 -28.40 10.14
N PRO A 25 34.32 -28.20 9.34
CA PRO A 25 34.46 -28.69 7.96
C PRO A 25 35.35 -29.94 7.79
N GLY A 26 35.21 -30.65 6.65
CA GLY A 26 36.11 -31.73 6.20
C GLY A 26 35.67 -32.45 4.91
N PRO A 27 36.55 -33.15 4.17
CA PRO A 27 36.79 -32.86 2.73
C PRO A 27 36.60 -34.05 1.75
N GLY A 28 36.61 -33.73 0.44
CA GLY A 28 37.39 -34.50 -0.57
C GLY A 28 36.67 -35.52 -1.49
N PRO A 29 37.27 -35.90 -2.64
CA PRO A 29 36.59 -35.98 -3.95
C PRO A 29 36.63 -37.36 -4.67
N GLY A 30 35.90 -37.52 -5.77
CA GLY A 30 36.06 -38.64 -6.72
C GLY A 30 35.01 -38.70 -7.86
N PRO A 31 35.29 -39.33 -9.02
CA PRO A 31 35.07 -38.70 -10.33
C PRO A 31 34.13 -39.42 -11.33
N GLY A 32 33.70 -38.66 -12.35
CA GLY A 32 33.67 -39.09 -13.77
C GLY A 32 32.45 -39.82 -14.33
N LEU A 33 31.84 -39.28 -15.41
CA LEU A 33 31.73 -39.89 -16.76
C LEU A 33 30.58 -39.27 -17.61
N GLY A 34 30.95 -38.69 -18.77
CA GLY A 34 30.23 -38.88 -20.06
C GLY A 34 29.01 -38.00 -20.42
N PRO A 35 28.88 -37.52 -21.68
CA PRO A 35 27.84 -36.55 -22.08
C PRO A 35 26.65 -37.12 -22.92
N ALA A 36 25.58 -36.31 -22.97
CA ALA A 36 24.48 -36.21 -23.95
C ALA A 36 23.27 -37.18 -23.84
N PRO A 37 22.06 -36.84 -24.36
CA PRO A 37 21.66 -35.63 -25.10
C PRO A 37 20.43 -34.87 -24.55
N CYS A 38 20.22 -33.72 -25.17
CA CYS A 38 19.16 -32.74 -25.01
C CYS A 38 17.77 -33.35 -25.25
N SER A 39 16.80 -33.10 -24.38
CA SER A 39 15.37 -33.04 -24.73
C SER A 39 14.53 -32.44 -23.59
N GLY A 40 13.92 -31.29 -23.86
CA GLY A 40 12.73 -30.79 -23.16
C GLY A 40 12.92 -30.39 -21.69
N SER A 41 13.41 -29.17 -21.44
CA SER A 41 13.19 -28.51 -20.14
C SER A 41 11.69 -28.30 -19.92
N VAL A 42 11.04 -29.25 -19.25
CA VAL A 42 9.79 -29.00 -18.55
C VAL A 42 10.17 -28.16 -17.34
N VAL A 43 10.13 -26.83 -17.50
CA VAL A 43 10.23 -25.92 -16.36
C VAL A 43 9.08 -26.24 -15.39
N PRO A 44 9.36 -26.53 -14.10
CA PRO A 44 8.31 -26.77 -13.12
C PRO A 44 7.36 -25.58 -13.06
N VAL A 45 6.06 -25.85 -13.26
CA VAL A 45 4.97 -24.86 -13.37
C VAL A 45 4.91 -23.92 -12.13
N GLU A 46 5.48 -24.35 -11.01
CA GLU A 46 5.48 -23.65 -9.73
C GLU A 46 6.41 -22.42 -9.70
N ASN A 47 7.37 -22.29 -10.62
CA ASN A 47 8.33 -21.17 -10.63
C ASN A 47 7.86 -19.95 -11.48
N ILE A 48 6.88 -20.14 -12.36
CA ILE A 48 6.47 -19.13 -13.36
C ILE A 48 5.49 -18.11 -12.76
N GLU A 49 4.58 -18.55 -11.88
CA GLU A 49 3.58 -17.65 -11.27
C GLU A 49 4.24 -16.61 -10.34
N SER A 50 5.27 -16.99 -9.60
CA SER A 50 6.02 -16.10 -8.71
C SER A 50 6.79 -15.01 -9.48
N GLN A 51 7.34 -15.35 -10.65
CA GLN A 51 8.11 -14.42 -11.49
C GLN A 51 7.24 -13.32 -12.12
N PHE A 52 5.96 -13.61 -12.37
CA PHE A 52 5.02 -12.69 -13.03
C PHE A 52 3.99 -12.08 -12.06
N SER A 53 4.29 -12.06 -10.77
CA SER A 53 3.41 -11.52 -9.73
C SER A 53 3.73 -10.06 -9.40
N CYS A 54 2.69 -9.24 -9.32
CA CYS A 54 2.82 -7.85 -8.88
C CYS A 54 2.98 -7.79 -7.37
N PRO A 55 3.99 -7.08 -6.83
CA PRO A 55 4.22 -7.04 -5.39
C PRO A 55 3.18 -6.25 -4.59
N ILE A 56 2.31 -5.48 -5.25
CA ILE A 56 1.25 -4.70 -4.59
C ILE A 56 -0.02 -5.53 -4.44
N CYS A 57 -0.53 -6.11 -5.54
CA CYS A 57 -1.79 -6.89 -5.51
C CYS A 57 -1.56 -8.40 -5.37
N LEU A 58 -0.33 -8.88 -5.45
CA LEU A 58 0.06 -10.29 -5.36
C LEU A 58 -0.60 -11.19 -6.42
N GLU A 59 -1.06 -10.59 -7.51
CA GLU A 59 -1.64 -11.28 -8.67
C GLU A 59 -0.73 -11.14 -9.89
N VAL A 60 -1.02 -11.90 -10.94
CA VAL A 60 -0.37 -11.74 -12.25
C VAL A 60 -0.47 -10.29 -12.73
N TYR A 61 0.64 -9.75 -13.22
CA TYR A 61 0.71 -8.37 -13.73
C TYR A 61 -0.42 -8.03 -14.73
N HIS A 62 -1.05 -6.87 -14.53
CA HIS A 62 -2.00 -6.25 -15.46
C HIS A 62 -1.46 -4.93 -15.98
N LYS A 63 -1.27 -4.81 -17.29
CA LYS A 63 -0.67 -3.63 -17.93
C LYS A 63 0.62 -3.22 -17.17
N PRO A 64 1.65 -4.09 -17.13
CA PRO A 64 2.82 -3.88 -16.30
C PRO A 64 3.54 -2.59 -16.68
N VAL A 65 3.89 -1.80 -15.67
CA VAL A 65 4.72 -0.61 -15.76
C VAL A 65 6.00 -0.81 -14.95
N SER A 66 7.07 -0.10 -15.30
CA SER A 66 8.35 -0.15 -14.61
C SER A 66 8.72 1.18 -14.00
N ILE A 67 9.13 1.15 -12.73
CA ILE A 67 9.97 2.21 -12.17
C ILE A 67 11.41 1.87 -12.56
N ALA A 68 12.09 2.78 -13.25
CA ALA A 68 13.44 2.57 -13.77
C ALA A 68 14.37 2.02 -12.67
N ASN A 69 15.14 0.97 -13.01
CA ASN A 69 16.12 0.31 -12.15
C ASN A 69 15.57 -0.27 -10.83
N CYS A 70 14.26 -0.48 -10.71
CA CYS A 70 13.68 -1.05 -9.49
C CYS A 70 12.85 -2.30 -9.77
N ALA A 71 11.59 -2.13 -10.15
CA ALA A 71 10.64 -3.24 -10.25
C ALA A 71 9.46 -2.94 -11.18
N HIS A 72 8.69 -3.99 -11.45
CA HIS A 72 7.46 -3.93 -12.21
C HIS A 72 6.24 -3.92 -11.28
N PHE A 73 5.19 -3.24 -11.74
CA PHE A 73 3.92 -3.13 -11.03
C PHE A 73 2.77 -3.16 -12.04
N CYS A 74 1.54 -3.50 -11.60
CA CYS A 74 0.38 -3.19 -12.42
C CYS A 74 0.19 -1.68 -12.51
N ALA A 75 -0.20 -1.15 -13.67
CA ALA A 75 -0.45 0.30 -13.84
C ALA A 75 -1.43 0.84 -12.78
N GLU A 76 -2.52 0.12 -12.53
CA GLU A 76 -3.54 0.50 -11.54
C GLU A 76 -3.02 0.43 -10.10
N CYS A 77 -2.09 -0.49 -9.81
CA CYS A 77 -1.51 -0.62 -8.48
C CYS A 77 -0.53 0.50 -8.16
N LEU A 78 0.21 1.00 -9.16
CA LEU A 78 1.16 2.10 -8.98
C LEU A 78 0.48 3.49 -9.03
N GLN A 79 -0.71 3.59 -9.63
CA GLN A 79 -1.43 4.84 -9.83
C GLN A 79 -1.60 5.71 -8.56
N PRO A 80 -1.87 5.19 -7.35
CA PRO A 80 -1.98 6.02 -6.15
C PRO A 80 -0.67 6.76 -5.83
N CYS A 81 0.48 6.12 -6.06
CA CYS A 81 1.78 6.74 -5.85
C CYS A 81 2.04 7.86 -6.87
N LEU A 82 1.50 7.79 -8.08
CA LEU A 82 1.70 8.82 -9.09
C LEU A 82 0.91 10.11 -8.83
N GLN A 83 -0.02 10.10 -7.86
CA GLN A 83 -0.88 11.25 -7.54
C GLN A 83 -0.30 12.16 -6.45
N VAL A 84 0.77 11.75 -5.78
CA VAL A 84 1.40 12.53 -4.70
C VAL A 84 2.59 13.33 -5.20
N THR A 85 2.84 14.48 -4.58
CA THR A 85 4.04 15.29 -4.81
C THR A 85 5.27 14.51 -4.33
N SER A 86 6.29 14.37 -5.18
CA SER A 86 7.52 13.61 -4.90
C SER A 86 7.25 12.14 -4.52
N PRO A 87 6.85 11.29 -5.49
CA PRO A 87 6.41 9.93 -5.20
C PRO A 87 7.58 9.00 -4.84
N LEU A 88 7.33 8.10 -3.89
CA LEU A 88 8.29 7.09 -3.44
C LEU A 88 7.92 5.71 -3.99
N CYS A 89 8.92 4.91 -4.37
CA CYS A 89 8.70 3.54 -4.83
C CYS A 89 8.09 2.68 -3.71
N PRO A 90 6.99 1.91 -3.96
CA PRO A 90 6.37 1.07 -2.94
C PRO A 90 7.25 -0.04 -2.36
N LEU A 91 8.34 -0.41 -3.05
CA LEU A 91 9.25 -1.47 -2.62
C LEU A 91 10.46 -0.95 -1.86
N CYS A 92 11.23 -0.06 -2.47
CA CYS A 92 12.50 0.40 -1.93
C CYS A 92 12.40 1.79 -1.28
N ARG A 93 11.23 2.44 -1.35
CA ARG A 93 10.98 3.80 -0.83
C ARG A 93 11.87 4.91 -1.42
N VAL A 94 12.60 4.61 -2.49
CA VAL A 94 13.42 5.60 -3.20
C VAL A 94 12.52 6.54 -4.01
N PRO A 95 12.74 7.86 -3.98
CA PRO A 95 12.03 8.81 -4.84
C PRO A 95 12.21 8.47 -6.31
N PHE A 96 11.17 8.62 -7.11
CA PHE A 96 11.25 8.42 -8.56
C PHE A 96 10.51 9.52 -9.32
N ASP A 97 10.88 9.70 -10.58
CA ASP A 97 10.21 10.65 -11.47
C ASP A 97 8.96 9.97 -12.07
N PRO A 98 7.74 10.46 -11.78
CA PRO A 98 6.51 9.88 -12.32
C PRO A 98 6.45 9.91 -13.85
N LYS A 99 7.17 10.83 -14.51
CA LYS A 99 7.22 10.92 -15.98
C LYS A 99 8.10 9.83 -16.62
N LYS A 100 8.95 9.16 -15.82
CA LYS A 100 9.83 8.08 -16.29
C LYS A 100 9.23 6.70 -16.09
N VAL A 101 7.99 6.61 -15.61
CA VAL A 101 7.27 5.35 -15.46
C VAL A 101 6.72 4.94 -16.81
N GLU A 102 7.34 3.91 -17.38
CA GLU A 102 7.04 3.42 -18.73
C GLU A 102 6.34 2.06 -18.70
N ARG A 103 5.61 1.74 -19.78
CA ARG A 103 5.01 0.41 -19.96
C ARG A 103 6.10 -0.61 -20.26
N SER A 104 6.03 -1.78 -19.62
CA SER A 104 6.99 -2.86 -19.86
C SER A 104 6.51 -3.81 -20.95
N SER A 105 6.80 -3.45 -22.21
CA SER A 105 6.52 -4.29 -23.39
C SER A 105 7.18 -5.67 -23.31
N VAL A 106 8.33 -5.77 -22.63
CA VAL A 106 9.04 -7.05 -22.43
C VAL A 106 8.21 -7.98 -21.55
N VAL A 107 7.72 -7.49 -20.41
CA VAL A 107 6.89 -8.28 -19.50
C VAL A 107 5.54 -8.61 -20.14
N GLU A 108 4.93 -7.69 -20.89
CA GLU A 108 3.69 -7.97 -21.64
C GLU A 108 3.86 -9.11 -22.66
N LYS A 109 4.99 -9.14 -23.39
CA LYS A 109 5.31 -10.23 -24.31
C LYS A 109 5.51 -11.56 -23.56
N GLN A 110 6.25 -11.55 -22.44
CA GLN A 110 6.45 -12.75 -21.63
C GLN A 110 5.12 -13.30 -21.09
N LEU A 111 4.25 -12.44 -20.55
CA LEU A 111 2.90 -12.81 -20.10
C LEU A 111 2.03 -13.42 -21.21
N SER A 112 2.28 -13.07 -22.46
CA SER A 112 1.55 -13.61 -23.61
C SER A 112 2.03 -14.99 -24.01
N SER A 113 3.34 -15.27 -23.85
CA SER A 113 3.96 -16.55 -24.19
C SER A 113 3.65 -17.66 -23.18
N PHE A 114 3.55 -17.32 -21.90
CA PHE A 114 3.28 -18.31 -20.85
C PHE A 114 1.78 -18.53 -20.62
N LYS A 115 1.41 -19.79 -20.38
CA LYS A 115 0.04 -20.20 -20.03
C LYS A 115 0.05 -20.93 -18.70
N ALA A 116 -0.91 -20.63 -17.84
CA ALA A 116 -1.11 -21.30 -16.56
C ALA A 116 -2.57 -21.76 -16.43
N PRO A 117 -2.84 -22.84 -15.68
CA PRO A 117 -4.20 -23.28 -15.39
C PRO A 117 -4.89 -22.31 -14.41
N CYS A 118 -6.13 -21.93 -14.70
CA CYS A 118 -6.96 -21.21 -13.73
C CYS A 118 -7.17 -22.04 -12.46
N ARG A 119 -7.02 -21.43 -11.27
CA ARG A 119 -7.24 -22.09 -9.97
C ARG A 119 -8.69 -22.59 -9.79
N GLY A 120 -9.67 -21.89 -10.36
CA GLY A 120 -11.09 -22.25 -10.27
C GLY A 120 -11.51 -23.30 -11.30
N CYS A 121 -11.41 -22.99 -12.59
CA CYS A 121 -11.93 -23.88 -13.65
C CYS A 121 -10.87 -24.79 -14.31
N ARG A 122 -9.60 -24.72 -13.89
CA ARG A 122 -8.45 -25.49 -14.44
C ARG A 122 -8.12 -25.27 -15.92
N LYS A 123 -8.87 -24.43 -16.64
CA LYS A 123 -8.58 -24.05 -18.04
C LYS A 123 -7.21 -23.39 -18.14
N LYS A 124 -6.38 -23.84 -19.08
CA LYS A 124 -5.08 -23.19 -19.40
C LYS A 124 -5.33 -21.86 -20.11
N VAL A 125 -4.96 -20.76 -19.47
CA VAL A 125 -5.14 -19.39 -19.98
C VAL A 125 -3.78 -18.70 -20.05
N ALA A 126 -3.55 -17.89 -21.10
CA ALA A 126 -2.35 -17.07 -21.18
C ALA A 126 -2.32 -16.07 -20.02
N LEU A 127 -1.15 -15.86 -19.40
CA LEU A 127 -1.05 -15.03 -18.20
C LEU A 127 -1.59 -13.61 -18.43
N VAL A 128 -1.34 -13.04 -19.61
CA VAL A 128 -1.86 -11.72 -20.02
C VAL A 128 -3.41 -11.63 -19.97
N LYS A 129 -4.12 -12.74 -20.18
CA LYS A 129 -5.59 -12.81 -20.14
C LYS A 129 -6.14 -13.36 -18.82
N MET A 130 -5.27 -13.72 -17.87
CA MET A 130 -5.68 -14.42 -16.65
C MET A 130 -6.62 -13.58 -15.78
N LYS A 131 -6.35 -12.28 -15.58
CA LYS A 131 -7.23 -11.39 -14.80
C LYS A 131 -8.62 -11.23 -15.43
N SER A 132 -8.71 -11.03 -16.74
CA SER A 132 -10.01 -10.95 -17.45
C SER A 132 -10.77 -12.28 -17.39
N HIS A 133 -10.05 -13.40 -17.44
CA HIS A 133 -10.65 -14.72 -17.23
C HIS A 133 -11.19 -14.88 -15.82
N ILE A 134 -10.41 -14.55 -14.78
CA ILE A 134 -10.82 -14.64 -13.37
C ILE A 134 -12.10 -13.84 -13.13
N ALA A 135 -12.19 -12.61 -13.67
CA ALA A 135 -13.36 -11.75 -13.54
C ALA A 135 -14.66 -12.35 -14.13
N SER A 136 -14.55 -13.30 -15.06
CA SER A 136 -15.69 -13.95 -15.74
C SER A 136 -15.78 -15.46 -15.46
N CYS A 137 -14.91 -16.00 -14.60
CA CYS A 137 -14.85 -17.44 -14.33
C CYS A 137 -15.81 -17.81 -13.20
N SER A 138 -16.94 -18.45 -13.53
CA SER A 138 -17.95 -18.85 -12.55
C SER A 138 -17.38 -19.67 -11.39
N LYS A 139 -16.40 -20.55 -11.66
CA LYS A 139 -15.75 -21.37 -10.62
C LYS A 139 -14.87 -20.57 -9.68
N VAL A 140 -14.19 -19.52 -10.17
CA VAL A 140 -13.44 -18.62 -9.28
C VAL A 140 -14.39 -17.73 -8.50
N GLN A 141 -15.46 -17.24 -9.12
CA GLN A 141 -16.46 -16.42 -8.45
C GLN A 141 -17.19 -17.19 -7.33
N GLU A 142 -17.53 -18.46 -7.57
CA GLU A 142 -18.08 -19.39 -6.57
C GLU A 142 -17.12 -19.57 -5.39
N GLN A 143 -15.82 -19.78 -5.66
CA GLN A 143 -14.79 -19.88 -4.62
C GLN A 143 -14.66 -18.59 -3.81
N ILE A 144 -14.70 -17.41 -4.45
CA ILE A 144 -14.66 -16.12 -3.77
C ILE A 144 -15.91 -15.92 -2.89
N ALA A 145 -17.08 -16.33 -3.37
CA ALA A 145 -18.32 -16.26 -2.61
C ALA A 145 -18.30 -17.18 -1.37
N ASN A 146 -17.64 -18.34 -1.47
CA ASN A 146 -17.50 -19.33 -0.41
C ASN A 146 -16.34 -19.05 0.56
N CYS A 147 -15.43 -18.14 0.22
CA CYS A 147 -14.40 -17.70 1.16
C CYS A 147 -15.07 -17.08 2.40
N PRO A 148 -14.60 -17.40 3.63
CA PRO A 148 -15.12 -16.79 4.84
C PRO A 148 -14.94 -15.28 4.70
N LYS A 149 -16.06 -14.58 4.51
CA LYS A 149 -16.10 -13.14 4.64
C LYS A 149 -15.55 -12.85 6.03
N PHE A 150 -14.65 -11.87 6.12
CA PHE A 150 -14.20 -11.42 7.43
C PHE A 150 -15.41 -10.82 8.12
N VAL A 151 -16.08 -11.64 8.91
CA VAL A 151 -17.05 -11.21 9.89
C VAL A 151 -16.22 -11.02 11.15
N PRO A 152 -16.33 -9.87 11.83
CA PRO A 152 -15.74 -9.72 13.16
C PRO A 152 -16.04 -10.97 14.00
N VAL A 153 -15.04 -11.47 14.73
CA VAL A 153 -15.03 -12.79 15.41
C VAL A 153 -16.28 -13.01 16.29
N LEU A 154 -16.93 -11.93 16.71
CA LEU A 154 -18.33 -11.87 17.10
C LEU A 154 -18.97 -10.60 16.50
N PRO A 155 -20.30 -10.55 16.26
CA PRO A 155 -21.01 -9.28 16.34
C PRO A 155 -20.67 -8.75 17.73
N THR A 156 -19.86 -7.70 17.80
CA THR A 156 -19.59 -7.12 19.09
C THR A 156 -20.94 -6.65 19.64
N SER A 157 -21.39 -7.26 20.74
CA SER A 157 -22.53 -6.75 21.52
C SER A 157 -22.19 -5.41 22.16
N GLN A 158 -20.94 -4.94 22.03
CA GLN A 158 -20.63 -3.55 22.26
C GLN A 158 -21.37 -2.76 21.18
N PRO A 159 -22.28 -1.84 21.55
CA PRO A 159 -22.81 -0.88 20.58
C PRO A 159 -21.60 -0.26 19.90
N ILE A 160 -21.59 -0.19 18.56
CA ILE A 160 -20.57 0.58 17.83
C ILE A 160 -20.59 1.93 18.51
N PRO A 161 -19.56 2.28 19.30
CA PRO A 161 -19.60 3.56 19.96
C PRO A 161 -19.63 4.56 18.82
N ASN A 162 -20.59 5.50 18.83
CA ASN A 162 -20.59 6.62 17.89
C ASN A 162 -19.41 7.53 18.27
N ILE A 163 -18.19 7.01 18.12
CA ILE A 163 -16.95 7.72 18.31
C ILE A 163 -16.73 8.39 16.96
N PRO A 164 -16.94 9.71 16.87
CA PRO A 164 -16.56 10.44 15.67
C PRO A 164 -15.08 10.20 15.38
N ASN A 165 -14.73 10.05 14.10
CA ASN A 165 -13.34 9.93 13.69
C ASN A 165 -12.56 11.19 14.14
N ARG A 166 -11.50 11.00 14.93
CA ARG A 166 -10.63 12.07 15.43
C ARG A 166 -9.24 12.07 14.81
N SER A 167 -8.96 11.12 13.93
CA SER A 167 -7.61 10.89 13.39
C SER A 167 -7.48 11.34 11.95
N THR A 168 -8.56 11.25 11.16
CA THR A 168 -8.56 11.71 9.77
C THR A 168 -9.80 12.50 9.41
N PHE A 169 -9.60 13.53 8.61
CA PHE A 169 -10.57 14.55 8.27
C PHE A 169 -10.72 14.68 6.75
N VAL A 170 -11.80 15.35 6.37
CA VAL A 170 -12.12 15.65 4.98
C VAL A 170 -12.03 17.17 4.79
N CYS A 171 -11.34 17.60 3.75
CA CYS A 171 -11.23 19.01 3.40
C CYS A 171 -12.61 19.59 3.05
N PRO A 172 -13.09 20.65 3.74
CA PRO A 172 -14.43 21.22 3.53
C PRO A 172 -14.56 22.05 2.23
N PHE A 173 -13.46 22.24 1.51
CA PHE A 173 -13.42 22.99 0.25
C PHE A 173 -13.49 22.09 -0.99
N CYS A 174 -12.67 21.04 -1.06
CA CYS A 174 -12.56 20.17 -2.23
C CYS A 174 -12.90 18.70 -1.97
N GLY A 175 -13.16 18.31 -0.72
CA GLY A 175 -13.54 16.94 -0.38
C GLY A 175 -12.38 15.94 -0.33
N THR A 176 -11.12 16.38 -0.42
CA THR A 176 -9.95 15.51 -0.18
C THR A 176 -10.09 14.83 1.17
N ARG A 177 -10.00 13.49 1.18
CA ARG A 177 -10.22 12.65 2.38
C ARG A 177 -8.91 12.17 2.98
N ASN A 178 -9.01 11.62 4.19
CA ASN A 178 -7.90 10.96 4.89
C ASN A 178 -6.74 11.90 5.23
N LEU A 179 -7.03 13.18 5.46
CA LEU A 179 -6.04 14.16 5.92
C LEU A 179 -5.98 14.07 7.44
N ASP A 180 -4.82 13.85 8.03
CA ASP A 180 -4.65 14.06 9.47
C ASP A 180 -4.78 15.56 9.80
N GLN A 181 -4.70 15.93 11.08
CA GLN A 181 -4.84 17.34 11.48
C GLN A 181 -3.80 18.25 10.80
N GLN A 182 -2.53 17.83 10.71
CA GLN A 182 -1.43 18.64 10.18
C GLN A 182 -1.52 18.76 8.67
N GLU A 183 -1.79 17.64 7.99
CA GLU A 183 -1.99 17.57 6.54
C GLU A 183 -3.24 18.34 6.12
N LEU A 184 -4.30 18.37 6.95
CA LEU A 184 -5.47 19.21 6.70
C LEU A 184 -5.10 20.70 6.75
N VAL A 185 -4.36 21.14 7.77
CA VAL A 185 -3.90 22.54 7.90
C VAL A 185 -3.06 22.91 6.67
N LYS A 186 -2.02 22.13 6.37
CA LYS A 186 -1.11 22.35 5.24
C LYS A 186 -1.87 22.37 3.91
N HIS A 187 -2.68 21.34 3.65
CA HIS A 187 -3.50 21.26 2.44
C HIS A 187 -4.38 22.49 2.28
N CYS A 188 -5.08 22.91 3.34
CA CYS A 188 -5.96 24.07 3.30
C CYS A 188 -5.19 25.37 3.01
N MET A 189 -4.03 25.59 3.61
CA MET A 189 -3.21 26.80 3.39
C MET A 189 -2.61 26.87 1.98
N GLU A 190 -2.14 25.75 1.44
CA GLU A 190 -1.43 25.73 0.16
C GLU A 190 -2.38 25.73 -1.05
N ASN A 191 -3.57 25.14 -0.91
CA ASN A 191 -4.45 24.85 -2.05
C ASN A 191 -5.70 25.73 -2.14
N HIS A 192 -6.02 26.51 -1.10
CA HIS A 192 -7.23 27.33 -1.06
C HIS A 192 -6.90 28.77 -0.66
N ARG A 193 -7.38 29.75 -1.45
CA ARG A 193 -7.26 31.19 -1.16
C ARG A 193 -8.59 31.84 -0.75
N ASN A 194 -9.71 31.21 -1.10
CA ASN A 194 -11.04 31.69 -0.75
C ASN A 194 -11.44 31.11 0.60
N ASP A 195 -11.92 31.95 1.53
CA ASP A 195 -12.23 31.55 2.92
C ASP A 195 -13.74 31.72 3.25
N PRO A 196 -14.66 31.02 2.57
CA PRO A 196 -16.07 31.02 2.94
C PRO A 196 -16.27 30.37 4.32
N ASN A 197 -17.37 30.71 4.99
CA ASN A 197 -17.67 30.15 6.31
C ASN A 197 -17.86 28.62 6.24
N LYS A 198 -17.01 27.86 6.95
CA LYS A 198 -17.06 26.39 7.01
C LYS A 198 -17.03 25.89 8.45
N VAL A 199 -17.64 24.73 8.66
CA VAL A 199 -17.51 23.98 9.91
C VAL A 199 -16.13 23.35 9.96
N CYS A 200 -15.45 23.47 11.10
CA CYS A 200 -14.16 22.82 11.29
C CYS A 200 -14.32 21.34 11.59
N PRO A 201 -13.84 20.43 10.73
CA PRO A 201 -14.00 19.00 10.94
C PRO A 201 -13.28 18.53 12.21
N VAL A 202 -12.15 19.16 12.54
CA VAL A 202 -11.37 18.87 13.76
C VAL A 202 -12.15 19.27 15.01
N CYS A 203 -12.66 20.50 15.08
CA CYS A 203 -13.48 20.93 16.21
C CYS A 203 -14.76 20.10 16.33
N SER A 204 -15.45 19.83 15.22
CA SER A 204 -16.70 19.05 15.22
C SER A 204 -16.54 17.61 15.71
N ALA A 205 -15.33 17.07 15.65
CA ALA A 205 -15.01 15.72 16.15
C ALA A 205 -14.73 15.68 17.66
N MET A 206 -14.60 16.84 18.31
CA MET A 206 -14.41 16.96 19.76
C MET A 206 -15.74 16.78 20.50
N PRO A 207 -15.77 16.16 21.70
CA PRO A 207 -16.99 16.00 22.49
C PRO A 207 -17.71 17.31 22.82
N TRP A 208 -16.95 18.40 22.89
CA TRP A 208 -17.40 19.76 23.17
C TRP A 208 -17.46 20.66 21.93
N GLY A 209 -17.32 20.08 20.73
CA GLY A 209 -17.43 20.80 19.46
C GLY A 209 -18.88 20.98 19.04
N ASP A 210 -19.19 22.10 18.38
CA ASP A 210 -20.48 22.33 17.73
C ASP A 210 -20.40 21.96 16.23
N PRO A 211 -21.11 20.90 15.77
CA PRO A 211 -21.12 20.49 14.36
C PRO A 211 -21.77 21.50 13.41
N THR A 212 -22.51 22.49 13.93
CA THR A 212 -23.20 23.51 13.13
C THR A 212 -22.44 24.83 13.06
N TYR A 213 -21.45 25.02 13.94
CA TYR A 213 -20.67 26.24 14.02
C TYR A 213 -19.79 26.40 12.78
N LYS A 214 -20.00 27.51 12.05
CA LYS A 214 -19.19 27.89 10.90
C LYS A 214 -18.24 29.01 11.30
N SER A 215 -16.94 28.78 11.17
CA SER A 215 -15.94 29.83 11.39
C SER A 215 -16.08 30.89 10.30
N SER A 216 -16.05 32.17 10.67
CA SER A 216 -16.04 33.31 9.74
C SER A 216 -14.69 33.52 9.05
N ASN A 217 -13.61 32.99 9.62
CA ASN A 217 -12.27 32.94 9.03
C ASN A 217 -11.74 31.51 9.22
N PHE A 218 -12.15 30.58 8.36
CA PHE A 218 -11.89 29.16 8.56
C PHE A 218 -10.39 28.84 8.42
N LEU A 219 -9.73 29.41 7.40
CA LEU A 219 -8.30 29.21 7.16
C LEU A 219 -7.47 29.68 8.37
N GLN A 220 -7.76 30.88 8.87
CA GLN A 220 -7.05 31.42 10.03
C GLN A 220 -7.36 30.63 11.30
N HIS A 221 -8.61 30.24 11.51
CA HIS A 221 -8.98 29.37 12.63
C HIS A 221 -8.17 28.06 12.61
N LEU A 222 -8.11 27.39 11.46
CA LEU A 222 -7.40 26.14 11.28
C LEU A 222 -5.90 26.30 11.56
N LEU A 223 -5.29 27.36 11.04
CA LEU A 223 -3.88 27.66 11.29
C LEU A 223 -3.61 27.96 12.77
N HIS A 224 -4.41 28.80 13.43
CA HIS A 224 -4.11 29.20 14.82
C HIS A 224 -4.46 28.11 15.84
N ARG A 225 -5.56 27.38 15.64
CA ARG A 225 -6.08 26.40 16.62
C ARG A 225 -5.57 24.98 16.39
N HIS A 226 -5.12 24.67 15.18
CA HIS A 226 -4.75 23.31 14.79
C HIS A 226 -3.37 23.21 14.12
N LYS A 227 -2.54 24.26 14.13
CA LYS A 227 -1.12 24.17 13.75
C LYS A 227 -0.32 23.17 14.61
N PHE A 228 -0.79 22.93 15.83
CA PHE A 228 -0.16 22.04 16.79
C PHE A 228 -1.11 20.91 17.19
N SER A 229 -0.63 19.67 17.10
CA SER A 229 -1.32 18.46 17.53
C SER A 229 -0.71 17.91 18.82
N TYR A 230 -1.53 17.70 19.85
CA TYR A 230 -1.11 17.08 21.11
C TYR A 230 -0.72 15.60 20.96
N ASP A 231 -1.24 14.90 19.95
CA ASP A 231 -0.96 13.47 19.72
C ASP A 231 0.52 13.23 19.38
N THR A 232 1.18 14.25 18.80
CA THR A 232 2.59 14.19 18.39
C THR A 232 3.51 14.85 19.43
N PHE A 233 2.97 15.36 20.54
CA PHE A 233 3.78 15.96 21.59
C PHE A 233 4.43 14.86 22.44
N ASP A 234 5.74 14.70 22.27
CA ASP A 234 6.51 13.73 23.03
C ASP A 234 6.84 14.28 24.42
N TYR A 235 6.08 13.83 25.43
CA TYR A 235 6.29 14.17 26.84
C TYR A 235 7.65 13.70 27.39
N SER A 236 8.41 12.89 26.64
CA SER A 236 9.73 12.43 27.05
C SER A 236 10.87 13.36 26.63
N ILE A 237 10.60 14.36 25.78
CA ILE A 237 11.59 15.38 25.43
C ILE A 237 11.63 16.42 26.53
N ASP A 238 12.82 16.62 27.10
CA ASP A 238 13.06 17.68 28.09
C ASP A 238 12.81 19.07 27.48
N GLU A 239 12.15 19.95 28.24
CA GLU A 239 11.72 21.28 27.77
C GLU A 239 12.90 22.11 27.25
N GLU A 240 14.07 22.00 27.89
CA GLU A 240 15.30 22.68 27.48
C GLU A 240 15.79 22.14 26.13
N SER A 241 15.68 20.83 25.92
CA SER A 241 16.06 20.19 24.65
C SER A 241 15.12 20.59 23.50
N ALA A 242 13.82 20.68 23.77
CA ALA A 242 12.83 21.14 22.79
C ALA A 242 13.05 22.62 22.41
N LEU A 243 13.33 23.47 23.40
CA LEU A 243 13.64 24.88 23.19
C LEU A 243 14.92 25.06 22.36
N GLN A 244 15.98 24.32 22.70
CA GLN A 244 17.25 24.37 21.97
C GLN A 244 17.07 23.94 20.50
N ALA A 245 16.25 22.92 20.23
CA ALA A 245 15.93 22.49 18.87
C ALA A 245 15.17 23.56 18.09
N ALA A 246 14.20 24.24 18.72
CA ALA A 246 13.45 25.32 18.09
C ALA A 246 14.34 26.53 17.76
N LEU A 247 15.26 26.88 18.65
CA LEU A 247 16.27 27.93 18.41
C LEU A 247 17.19 27.56 17.25
N ALA A 248 17.65 26.31 17.19
CA ALA A 248 18.52 25.83 16.11
C ALA A 248 17.83 25.86 14.74
N LEU A 249 16.54 25.47 14.66
CA LEU A 249 15.75 25.55 13.42
C LEU A 249 15.55 27.00 12.97
N SER A 250 15.26 27.89 13.92
CA SER A 250 15.06 29.32 13.64
C SER A 250 16.35 29.98 13.11
N LEU A 251 17.52 29.54 13.58
CA LEU A 251 18.82 30.00 13.08
C LEU A 251 19.17 29.43 11.70
N ALA A 252 18.62 28.27 11.33
CA ALA A 252 18.89 27.63 10.05
C ALA A 252 17.98 28.12 8.89
N GLU A 253 16.86 28.77 9.21
CA GLU A 253 15.94 29.38 8.23
C GLU A 253 16.30 30.82 7.84
N ASN A 254 17.44 31.35 8.30
CA ASN A 254 18.00 32.67 7.95
C ASN A 254 19.32 32.53 7.17
#